data_AF-A0A7S2VPC1-F1
#
_entry.id   AF-A0A7S2VPC1-F1
#
_cell.length_a   1.000
_cell.length_b   1.000
_cell.length_c   1.000
_cell.angle_alpha   90.00
_cell.angle_beta   90.00
_cell.angle_gamma   90.00
#
_symmetry.space_group_name_H-M   'P 1'
#
loop_
_entity.id
_entity.type
_entity.pdbx_description
1 polymer ?
#
loop_
_entity_poly.entity_id
_entity_poly.type
_entity_poly.pdbx_seq_one_letter_code
_entity_poly.pdbx_strand_id
1 'polypeptide(L)'
;QVDATTMKLLTLMGEAFIAADQDQSGLLNQSEFNAIIAHSKYEKGFRELGFPVEDWKVAFHSAAEKAFRSAASYEIGLYELYETLIRMRRQMSGMDKSINFLRRCFAEADVDQSGTVTRAE
;
A
#
# COMPACT_ATOMS: atom_id res chain seq x y z
N GLN A 1 17.83 -1.23 2.44
CA GLN A 1 17.71 -2.52 1.71
C GLN A 1 16.25 -2.77 1.44
N VAL A 2 15.89 -3.12 0.20
CA VAL A 2 14.52 -3.53 -0.14
C VAL A 2 14.39 -5.01 0.22
N ASP A 3 13.43 -5.38 1.06
CA ASP A 3 13.24 -6.76 1.49
C ASP A 3 12.60 -7.63 0.39
N ALA A 4 12.71 -8.95 0.52
CA ALA A 4 12.23 -9.89 -0.50
C ALA A 4 10.71 -9.80 -0.75
N THR A 5 9.92 -9.43 0.25
CA THR A 5 8.47 -9.24 0.11
C THR A 5 8.19 -7.98 -0.71
N THR A 6 8.93 -6.91 -0.47
CA THR A 6 8.83 -5.69 -1.28
C THR A 6 9.22 -5.95 -2.74
N MET A 7 10.24 -6.78 -3.01
CA MET A 7 10.57 -7.16 -4.39
C MET A 7 9.43 -7.91 -5.08
N LYS A 8 8.81 -8.89 -4.40
CA LYS A 8 7.63 -9.61 -4.93
C LYS A 8 6.45 -8.69 -5.20
N LEU A 9 6.22 -7.70 -4.34
CA LEU A 9 5.19 -6.69 -4.52
C LEU A 9 5.43 -5.85 -5.78
N LEU A 10 6.66 -5.38 -5.98
CA LEU A 10 7.02 -4.60 -7.16
C LEU A 10 6.89 -5.41 -8.45
N THR A 11 7.29 -6.69 -8.44
CA THR A 11 7.10 -7.60 -9.58
C THR A 11 5.62 -7.81 -9.91
N LEU A 12 4.80 -8.14 -8.91
CA LEU A 12 3.36 -8.32 -9.11
C LEU A 12 2.71 -7.05 -9.65
N MET A 13 3.15 -5.88 -9.17
CA MET A 13 2.67 -4.60 -9.69
C MET A 13 3.11 -4.35 -11.13
N GLY A 14 4.36 -4.64 -11.49
CA GLY A 14 4.81 -4.52 -12.88
C GLY A 14 3.98 -5.38 -13.84
N GLU A 15 3.67 -6.61 -13.45
CA GLU A 15 2.76 -7.48 -14.23
C GLU A 15 1.34 -6.92 -14.32
N ALA A 16 0.84 -6.32 -13.24
CA ALA A 16 -0.48 -5.72 -13.22
C ALA A 16 -0.56 -4.47 -14.10
N PHE A 17 0.49 -3.66 -14.07
CA PHE A 17 0.62 -2.46 -14.90
C PHE A 17 0.59 -2.81 -16.38
N ILE A 18 1.45 -3.74 -16.81
CA ILE A 18 1.53 -4.18 -18.22
C ILE A 18 0.19 -4.77 -18.69
N ALA A 19 -0.52 -5.49 -17.83
CA ALA A 19 -1.81 -6.07 -18.18
C ALA A 19 -2.93 -5.02 -18.32
N ALA A 20 -2.77 -3.85 -17.74
CA ALA A 20 -3.79 -2.81 -17.68
C ALA A 20 -3.52 -1.61 -18.60
N ASP A 21 -2.26 -1.37 -18.96
CA ASP A 21 -1.83 -0.39 -19.98
C ASP A 21 -2.24 -0.91 -21.37
N GLN A 22 -3.55 -0.82 -21.65
CA GLN A 22 -4.16 -1.41 -22.84
C GLN A 22 -3.80 -0.63 -24.09
N ASP A 23 -3.61 0.69 -23.94
CA ASP A 23 -3.20 1.57 -25.02
C ASP A 23 -1.68 1.64 -25.21
N GLN A 24 -0.91 0.97 -24.34
CA GLN A 24 0.57 0.95 -24.34
C GLN A 24 1.17 2.36 -24.27
N SER A 25 0.46 3.27 -23.60
CA SER A 25 0.93 4.63 -23.37
C SER A 25 2.12 4.68 -22.39
N GLY A 26 2.33 3.60 -21.63
CA GLY A 26 3.27 3.59 -20.51
C GLY A 26 2.74 4.36 -19.30
N LEU A 27 1.45 4.68 -19.28
CA LEU A 27 0.72 5.36 -18.23
C LEU A 27 -0.56 4.57 -17.93
N LEU A 28 -1.04 4.63 -16.69
CA LEU A 28 -2.36 4.12 -16.34
C LEU A 28 -3.29 5.27 -16.04
N ASN A 29 -4.42 5.31 -16.74
CA ASN A 29 -5.54 6.16 -16.36
C ASN A 29 -6.39 5.48 -15.26
N GLN A 30 -7.38 6.21 -14.75
CA GLN A 30 -8.24 5.71 -13.67
C GLN A 30 -9.03 4.46 -14.04
N SER A 31 -9.45 4.30 -15.30
CA SER A 31 -10.20 3.13 -15.77
C SER A 31 -9.31 1.89 -15.79
N GLU A 32 -8.10 2.02 -16.33
CA GLU A 32 -7.11 0.94 -16.40
C GLU A 32 -6.68 0.50 -15.00
N PHE A 33 -6.44 1.46 -14.12
CA PHE A 33 -6.09 1.16 -12.72
C PHE A 33 -7.24 0.45 -11.97
N ASN A 34 -8.49 0.86 -12.19
CA ASN A 34 -9.64 0.17 -11.61
C ASN A 34 -9.78 -1.26 -12.14
N ALA A 35 -9.40 -1.52 -13.39
CA ALA A 35 -9.40 -2.85 -13.96
C ALA A 35 -8.36 -3.77 -13.27
N ILE A 36 -7.18 -3.24 -12.92
CA ILE A 36 -6.18 -3.98 -12.10
C ILE A 36 -6.79 -4.42 -10.78
N ILE A 37 -7.39 -3.46 -10.07
CA ILE A 37 -7.94 -3.67 -8.74
C ILE A 37 -9.06 -4.71 -8.75
N ALA A 38 -9.95 -4.64 -9.74
CA ALA A 38 -11.08 -5.55 -9.85
C ALA A 38 -10.67 -6.96 -10.28
N HIS A 39 -9.45 -7.14 -10.80
CA HIS A 39 -9.01 -8.41 -11.32
C HIS A 39 -8.49 -9.34 -10.20
N SER A 40 -9.28 -10.37 -9.90
CA SER A 40 -9.08 -11.30 -8.76
C SER A 40 -7.67 -11.89 -8.61
N LYS A 41 -6.92 -12.09 -9.71
CA LYS A 41 -5.50 -12.52 -9.67
C LYS A 41 -4.65 -11.55 -8.85
N TYR A 42 -4.76 -10.25 -9.14
CA TYR A 42 -3.93 -9.23 -8.53
C TYR A 42 -4.41 -8.90 -7.12
N GLU A 43 -5.74 -8.89 -6.90
CA GLU A 43 -6.31 -8.76 -5.54
C GLU A 43 -5.73 -9.80 -4.58
N LYS A 44 -5.77 -11.09 -4.96
CA LYS A 44 -5.27 -12.18 -4.12
C LYS A 44 -3.78 -12.03 -3.84
N GLY A 45 -2.99 -11.76 -4.89
CA GLY A 45 -1.54 -11.60 -4.75
C GLY A 45 -1.16 -10.42 -3.85
N PHE A 46 -1.84 -9.27 -3.96
CA PHE A 46 -1.59 -8.13 -3.08
C PHE A 46 -1.99 -8.42 -1.63
N ARG A 47 -3.13 -9.09 -1.41
CA ARG A 47 -3.58 -9.48 -0.07
C ARG A 47 -2.59 -10.44 0.60
N GLU A 48 -2.06 -11.43 -0.12
CA GLU A 48 -1.05 -12.37 0.39
C GLU A 48 0.28 -11.69 0.76
N LEU A 49 0.61 -10.58 0.11
CA LEU A 49 1.79 -9.76 0.41
C LEU A 49 1.54 -8.71 1.52
N GLY A 50 0.32 -8.70 2.08
CA GLY A 50 -0.08 -7.78 3.15
C GLY A 50 -0.46 -6.39 2.65
N PHE A 51 -0.99 -6.26 1.43
CA PHE A 51 -1.55 -5.03 0.87
C PHE A 51 -2.99 -5.28 0.39
N PRO A 52 -4.01 -5.06 1.24
CA PRO A 52 -5.40 -5.24 0.83
C PRO A 52 -5.80 -4.23 -0.25
N VAL A 53 -6.74 -4.64 -1.10
CA VAL A 53 -7.17 -3.88 -2.28
C VAL A 53 -7.77 -2.50 -1.93
N GLU A 54 -8.35 -2.33 -0.73
CA GLU A 54 -8.93 -1.06 -0.30
C GLU A 54 -7.90 0.09 -0.23
N ASP A 55 -6.64 -0.24 0.10
CA ASP A 55 -5.55 0.73 0.22
C ASP A 55 -5.07 1.27 -1.14
N TRP A 56 -5.43 0.59 -2.24
CA TRP A 56 -4.95 0.93 -3.58
C TRP A 56 -5.62 2.16 -4.17
N LYS A 57 -6.88 2.43 -3.84
CA LYS A 57 -7.55 3.68 -4.27
C LYS A 57 -6.86 4.89 -3.69
N VAL A 58 -6.42 4.80 -2.43
CA VAL A 58 -5.66 5.86 -1.75
C VAL A 58 -4.25 5.97 -2.34
N ALA A 59 -3.61 4.82 -2.59
CA ALA A 59 -2.30 4.77 -3.25
C ALA A 59 -2.31 5.51 -4.60
N PHE A 60 -3.29 5.22 -5.45
CA PHE A 60 -3.41 5.83 -6.78
C PHE A 60 -3.63 7.33 -6.71
N HIS A 61 -4.54 7.80 -5.85
CA HIS A 61 -4.76 9.24 -5.69
C HIS A 61 -3.49 9.93 -5.20
N SER A 62 -2.82 9.38 -4.19
CA SER A 62 -1.58 9.95 -3.66
C SER A 62 -0.45 9.98 -4.70
N ALA A 63 -0.40 8.97 -5.56
CA ALA A 63 0.62 8.85 -6.57
C ALA A 63 0.34 9.74 -7.80
N ALA A 64 -0.91 9.81 -8.25
CA ALA A 64 -1.34 10.68 -9.34
C ALA A 64 -1.26 12.17 -8.96
N GLU A 65 -1.59 12.53 -7.72
CA GLU A 65 -1.41 13.89 -7.19
C GLU A 65 0.06 14.35 -7.27
N LYS A 66 0.98 13.43 -6.98
CA LYS A 66 2.43 13.68 -7.05
C LYS A 66 3.01 13.68 -8.46
N ALA A 67 2.40 12.93 -9.37
CA ALA A 67 2.92 12.78 -10.73
C ALA A 67 2.89 14.10 -11.52
N PHE A 68 2.03 15.07 -11.15
CA PHE A 68 1.93 16.42 -11.73
C PHE A 68 2.23 16.47 -13.25
N ARG A 69 1.56 15.62 -14.04
CA ARG A 69 1.71 15.60 -15.51
C ARG A 69 0.66 16.44 -16.21
N SER A 70 -0.59 16.45 -15.73
CA SER A 70 -1.58 17.48 -16.07
C SER A 70 -2.72 17.47 -15.04
N ALA A 71 -3.32 18.63 -14.78
CA ALA A 71 -4.48 18.73 -13.87
C ALA A 71 -5.76 18.07 -14.41
N ALA A 72 -5.72 17.49 -15.62
CA ALA A 72 -6.90 17.00 -16.33
C ALA A 72 -6.94 15.48 -16.54
N SER A 73 -5.80 14.79 -16.51
CA SER A 73 -5.73 13.33 -16.60
C SER A 73 -4.95 12.79 -15.40
N TYR A 74 -5.65 12.17 -14.45
CA TYR A 74 -5.00 11.42 -13.36
C TYR A 74 -4.34 10.18 -13.96
N GLU A 75 -3.17 10.37 -14.56
CA GLU A 75 -2.36 9.35 -15.21
C GLU A 75 -1.10 9.11 -14.40
N ILE A 76 -0.71 7.85 -14.29
CA ILE A 76 0.43 7.43 -13.50
C ILE A 76 1.33 6.47 -14.25
N GLY A 77 2.64 6.74 -14.22
CA GLY A 77 3.65 5.82 -14.74
C GLY A 77 4.03 4.75 -13.73
N LEU A 78 4.69 3.69 -14.22
CA LEU A 78 5.13 2.57 -13.38
C LEU A 78 6.08 3.00 -12.26
N TYR A 79 6.92 4.01 -12.52
CA TYR A 79 7.89 4.49 -11.54
C TYR A 79 7.21 5.18 -10.35
N GLU A 80 6.26 6.07 -10.61
CA GLU A 80 5.49 6.76 -9.57
C GLU A 80 4.68 5.77 -8.72
N LEU A 81 4.21 4.69 -9.35
CA LEU A 81 3.47 3.62 -8.70
C LEU A 81 4.38 2.77 -7.79
N TYR A 82 5.62 2.48 -8.21
CA TYR A 82 6.64 1.84 -7.37
C TYR A 82 7.07 2.71 -6.19
N GLU A 83 7.31 4.01 -6.39
CA GLU A 83 7.67 4.91 -5.29
C GLU A 83 6.58 4.96 -4.22
N THR A 84 5.33 5.00 -4.66
CA THR A 84 4.16 5.01 -3.77
C THR A 84 4.07 3.72 -2.96
N LEU A 85 4.27 2.57 -3.61
CA LEU A 85 4.27 1.28 -2.92
C LEU A 85 5.37 1.16 -1.87
N ILE A 86 6.58 1.58 -2.21
CA ILE A 86 7.72 1.58 -1.27
C ILE A 86 7.41 2.51 -0.08
N ARG A 87 6.82 3.68 -0.33
CA ARG A 87 6.43 4.62 0.72
C ARG A 87 5.37 4.02 1.64
N MET A 88 4.31 3.44 1.08
CA MET A 88 3.24 2.80 1.87
C MET A 88 3.79 1.64 2.70
N ARG A 89 4.65 0.79 2.12
CA ARG A 89 5.30 -0.29 2.88
C ARG A 89 6.08 0.22 4.08
N ARG A 90 6.85 1.29 3.90
CA ARG A 90 7.62 1.92 4.97
C ARG A 90 6.70 2.47 6.06
N GLN A 91 5.60 3.13 5.67
CA GLN A 91 4.62 3.65 6.62
C GLN A 91 3.92 2.54 7.41
N MET A 92 3.48 1.47 6.74
CA MET A 92 2.86 0.31 7.39
C MET A 92 3.80 -0.38 8.38
N SER A 93 5.05 -0.63 7.97
CA SER A 93 6.06 -1.22 8.87
C SER A 93 6.42 -0.33 10.07
N GLY A 94 6.26 0.99 9.95
CA GLY A 94 6.38 1.93 11.06
C GLY A 94 5.19 1.83 12.02
N MET A 95 3.98 1.74 11.46
CA MET A 95 2.74 1.67 12.23
C MET A 95 2.62 0.37 13.03
N ASP A 96 2.99 -0.77 12.46
CA ASP A 96 3.05 -2.05 13.19
C ASP A 96 4.03 -1.99 14.36
N LYS A 97 5.18 -1.33 14.19
CA LYS A 97 6.14 -1.11 15.27
C LYS A 97 5.58 -0.21 16.36
N SER A 98 4.90 0.88 16.00
CA SER A 98 4.25 1.78 16.96
C SER A 98 3.12 1.09 17.71
N ILE A 99 2.28 0.31 17.04
CA ILE A 99 1.21 -0.47 17.68
C ILE A 99 1.79 -1.52 18.61
N ASN A 100 2.83 -2.26 18.18
CA ASN A 100 3.48 -3.25 19.04
C ASN A 100 4.19 -2.62 20.24
N PHE A 101 4.79 -1.45 20.06
CA PHE A 101 5.35 -0.67 21.16
C PHE A 101 4.25 -0.25 22.14
N LEU A 102 3.14 0.32 21.65
CA LEU A 102 1.99 0.71 22.48
C LEU A 102 1.39 -0.49 23.21
N ARG A 103 1.20 -1.62 22.53
CA ARG A 103 0.73 -2.88 23.15
C ARG A 103 1.67 -3.36 24.24
N ARG A 104 2.98 -3.25 24.04
CA ARG A 104 3.98 -3.61 25.04
C ARG A 104 3.91 -2.66 26.24
N CYS A 105 3.92 -1.35 26.02
CA CYS A 105 3.77 -0.38 27.10
C CYS A 105 2.46 -0.58 27.87
N PHE A 106 1.37 -0.90 27.17
CA PHE A 106 0.09 -1.20 27.77
C PHE A 106 0.13 -2.48 28.59
N ALA A 107 0.69 -3.57 28.07
CA ALA A 107 0.82 -4.84 28.80
C ALA A 107 1.79 -4.75 30.00
N GLU A 108 2.77 -3.85 29.95
CA GLU A 108 3.66 -3.54 31.08
C GLU A 108 2.95 -2.71 32.17
N ALA A 109 1.96 -1.89 31.79
CA ALA A 109 1.18 -1.05 32.71
C ALA A 109 -0.10 -1.74 33.24
N ASP A 110 -0.70 -2.64 32.47
CA ASP A 110 -1.89 -3.43 32.83
C ASP A 110 -1.48 -4.59 33.75
N VAL A 111 -1.15 -4.24 35.01
CA VAL A 111 -0.58 -5.17 36.00
C VAL A 111 -1.56 -6.30 36.32
N ASP A 112 -2.85 -6.00 36.36
CA ASP A 112 -3.90 -6.98 36.64
C ASP A 112 -4.40 -7.74 35.40
N GLN A 113 -3.89 -7.39 34.21
CA GLN A 113 -4.27 -7.96 32.91
C GLN A 113 -5.78 -7.86 32.64
N SER A 114 -6.43 -6.84 33.19
CA SER A 114 -7.85 -6.56 32.98
C SER A 114 -8.15 -6.13 31.54
N GLY A 115 -7.12 -5.73 30.78
CA GLY A 115 -7.27 -5.11 29.47
C GLY A 115 -7.51 -3.60 29.56
N THR A 116 -7.35 -3.00 30.74
CA THR A 116 -7.50 -1.56 30.99
C THR A 116 -6.37 -1.08 31.91
N VAL A 117 -5.81 0.10 31.65
CA VAL A 117 -4.82 0.72 32.55
C VAL A 117 -5.51 1.83 33.34
N THR A 118 -5.56 1.66 34.65
CA THR A 118 -6.09 2.69 35.56
C THR A 118 -5.04 3.75 35.86
N ARG A 119 -5.44 4.86 36.49
CA ARG A 119 -4.49 5.93 36.88
C ARG A 119 -3.58 5.54 38.05
N ALA A 120 -3.93 4.47 38.76
CA ALA A 120 -3.16 3.95 39.89
C ALA A 120 -2.06 2.98 39.45
N GLU A 121 -2.20 2.45 38.23
CA GLU A 121 -1.20 1.68 37.48
C GLU A 121 -0.35 2.63 36.62
#